data_AF-A0A7J3W889-F1
#
_entry.id   AF-A0A7J3W889-F1
#
_cell.length_a   1.000
_cell.length_b   1.000
_cell.length_c   1.000
_cell.angle_alpha   90.00
_cell.angle_beta   90.00
_cell.angle_gamma   90.00
#
_symmetry.space_group_name_H-M   'P 1'
#
loop_
_entity.id
_entity.type
_entity.pdbx_description
1 polymer ?
#
loop_
_entity_poly.entity_id
_entity_poly.type
_entity_poly.pdbx_seq_one_letter_code
_entity_poly.pdbx_strand_id
1 'polypeptide(L)'
;MCSFLKFGSPSEAGLNSEKLLEALKVLKNGVKDGVYPGFVVLVARRAIIALYEAGGYAQLIPEEKPITREMLFDLASITKPVCTATLTLKMVEKGLLSLNSPISEFFDGWSRGWRRNVRIKHLLTHSSGLPAWLPLYKTCKSRSRFLDAITRLDCEYEPGSRIVYSDLGFILLGFILETVSGLSLDRLSNSEIFEPLKMYETTFKPTGFLKAKAVATENCPWRGRVLVGEVHDENAYALGGVAGHACLFSTAYDLAVFSQMILNRGCYGSVRVLKEETVE
;
A
#
# COMPACT_ATOMS: atom_id res chain seq x y z
N MET A 1 -23.67 -6.62 11.85
CA MET A 1 -22.79 -5.45 12.04
C MET A 1 -21.42 -5.96 12.43
N CYS A 2 -20.38 -5.46 11.78
CA CYS A 2 -19.01 -5.91 11.99
C CYS A 2 -18.35 -5.09 13.11
N SER A 3 -17.35 -5.65 13.80
CA SER A 3 -16.74 -4.98 14.93
C SER A 3 -15.94 -3.73 14.52
N PHE A 4 -16.04 -2.68 15.34
CA PHE A 4 -15.13 -1.53 15.32
C PHE A 4 -13.94 -1.77 16.25
N LEU A 5 -12.80 -1.19 15.91
CA LEU A 5 -11.68 -1.11 16.85
C LEU A 5 -12.08 -0.26 18.06
N LYS A 6 -11.82 -0.77 19.25
CA LYS A 6 -11.95 -0.04 20.52
C LYS A 6 -10.67 -0.13 21.32
N PHE A 7 -10.34 0.92 22.06
CA PHE A 7 -9.27 0.86 23.04
C PHE A 7 -9.70 -0.02 24.22
N GLY A 8 -8.75 -0.78 24.75
CA GLY A 8 -8.96 -1.60 25.94
C GLY A 8 -7.64 -2.15 26.47
N SER A 9 -7.74 -3.06 27.42
CA SER A 9 -6.60 -3.71 28.05
C SER A 9 -6.15 -4.96 27.29
N PRO A 10 -4.90 -5.41 27.48
CA PRO A 10 -4.43 -6.69 26.97
C PRO A 10 -5.31 -7.86 27.41
N SER A 11 -5.77 -7.88 28.67
CA SER A 11 -6.63 -8.96 29.18
C SER A 11 -7.97 -9.04 28.45
N GLU A 12 -8.62 -7.91 28.17
CA GLU A 12 -9.84 -7.86 27.36
C GLU A 12 -9.60 -8.39 25.93
N ALA A 13 -8.43 -8.09 25.34
CA ALA A 13 -8.00 -8.63 24.04
C ALA A 13 -7.58 -10.12 24.10
N GLY A 14 -7.53 -10.72 25.30
CA GLY A 14 -7.02 -12.06 25.56
C GLY A 14 -5.52 -12.21 25.31
N LEU A 15 -4.76 -11.14 25.51
CA LEU A 15 -3.31 -11.04 25.35
C LEU A 15 -2.63 -10.96 26.72
N ASN A 16 -1.40 -11.48 26.81
CA ASN A 16 -0.59 -11.39 28.01
C ASN A 16 0.13 -10.03 28.06
N SER A 17 -0.16 -9.24 29.11
CA SER A 17 0.40 -7.89 29.28
C SER A 17 1.92 -7.88 29.40
N GLU A 18 2.52 -8.84 30.11
CA GLU A 18 3.97 -8.93 30.31
C GLU A 18 4.68 -9.16 28.97
N LYS A 19 4.18 -10.09 28.15
CA LYS A 19 4.73 -10.35 26.81
C LYS A 19 4.61 -9.15 25.87
N LEU A 20 3.53 -8.37 25.95
CA LEU A 20 3.42 -7.13 25.18
C LEU A 20 4.45 -6.09 25.62
N LEU A 21 4.69 -5.96 26.92
CA LEU A 21 5.73 -5.07 27.44
C LEU A 21 7.13 -5.54 27.06
N GLU A 22 7.40 -6.84 27.03
CA GLU A 22 8.64 -7.41 26.50
C GLU A 22 8.84 -7.06 25.03
N ALA A 23 7.81 -7.24 24.19
CA ALA A 23 7.86 -6.86 22.77
C ALA A 23 8.11 -5.35 22.60
N LEU A 24 7.46 -4.51 23.41
CA LEU A 24 7.70 -3.06 23.39
C LEU A 24 9.14 -2.70 23.80
N LYS A 25 9.73 -3.42 24.77
CA LYS A 25 11.14 -3.23 25.15
C LYS A 25 12.09 -3.55 23.98
N VAL A 26 11.81 -4.60 23.21
CA VAL A 26 12.60 -4.92 22.00
C VAL A 26 12.58 -3.74 21.02
N LEU A 27 11.40 -3.12 20.80
CA LEU A 27 11.30 -1.97 19.91
C LEU A 27 12.08 -0.74 20.43
N LYS A 28 11.98 -0.47 21.74
CA LYS A 28 12.72 0.63 22.38
C LYS A 28 14.24 0.40 22.34
N ASN A 29 14.69 -0.83 22.52
CA ASN A 29 16.11 -1.18 22.39
C ASN A 29 16.59 -1.00 20.95
N GLY A 30 15.78 -1.35 19.95
CA GLY A 30 16.11 -1.09 18.53
C GLY A 30 16.40 0.39 18.23
N VAL A 31 15.67 1.32 18.86
CA VAL A 31 15.98 2.76 18.79
C VAL A 31 17.31 3.08 19.47
N LYS A 32 17.51 2.61 20.70
CA LYS A 32 18.73 2.85 21.48
C LYS A 32 19.99 2.32 20.79
N ASP A 33 19.87 1.17 20.14
CA ASP A 33 20.95 0.46 19.48
C ASP A 33 21.18 0.98 18.03
N GLY A 34 20.40 1.97 17.58
CA GLY A 34 20.56 2.61 16.27
C GLY A 34 20.07 1.76 15.08
N VAL A 35 19.22 0.75 15.32
CA VAL A 35 18.65 -0.11 14.27
C VAL A 35 17.67 0.67 13.39
N TYR A 36 16.88 1.55 14.01
CA TYR A 36 16.00 2.50 13.33
C TYR A 36 15.81 3.76 14.20
N PRO A 37 15.52 4.93 13.60
CA PRO A 37 15.37 6.18 14.35
C PRO A 37 14.20 6.21 15.32
N GLY A 38 13.09 5.55 14.96
CA GLY A 38 11.86 5.55 15.73
C GLY A 38 10.84 4.57 15.20
N PHE A 39 9.77 4.37 15.97
CA PHE A 39 8.69 3.46 15.63
C PHE A 39 7.33 3.96 16.12
N VAL A 40 6.28 3.45 15.49
CA VAL A 40 4.92 3.42 16.01
C VAL A 40 4.43 1.98 15.92
N VAL A 41 3.84 1.46 16.99
CA VAL A 41 3.31 0.10 17.06
C VAL A 41 1.87 0.11 17.55
N LEU A 42 0.99 -0.63 16.88
CA LEU A 42 -0.38 -0.87 17.30
C LEU A 42 -0.65 -2.38 17.29
N VAL A 43 -1.12 -2.91 18.41
CA VAL A 43 -1.51 -4.32 18.54
C VAL A 43 -2.99 -4.39 18.90
N ALA A 44 -3.77 -5.06 18.04
CA ALA A 44 -5.18 -5.31 18.28
C ALA A 44 -5.52 -6.79 18.12
N ARG A 45 -6.44 -7.27 18.96
CA ARG A 45 -7.01 -8.62 18.86
C ARG A 45 -8.48 -8.59 19.29
N ARG A 46 -9.34 -9.32 18.57
CA ARG A 46 -10.80 -9.30 18.79
C ARG A 46 -11.36 -7.86 18.80
N ALA A 47 -10.86 -7.05 17.86
CA ALA A 47 -11.17 -5.64 17.72
C ALA A 47 -10.84 -4.76 18.94
N ILE A 48 -9.98 -5.23 19.86
CA ILE A 48 -9.50 -4.46 21.01
C ILE A 48 -8.05 -4.06 20.76
N ILE A 49 -7.79 -2.76 20.67
CA ILE A 49 -6.44 -2.18 20.65
C ILE A 49 -5.88 -2.27 22.07
N ALA A 50 -4.95 -3.20 22.26
CA ALA A 50 -4.33 -3.51 23.55
C ALA A 50 -3.00 -2.78 23.78
N LEU A 51 -2.36 -2.31 22.70
CA LEU A 51 -1.13 -1.54 22.72
C LEU A 51 -1.16 -0.54 21.56
N TYR A 52 -0.87 0.72 21.84
CA TYR A 52 -0.64 1.73 20.80
C TYR A 52 0.39 2.75 21.29
N GLU A 53 1.64 2.56 20.88
CA GLU A 53 2.80 3.24 21.42
C GLU A 53 3.70 3.78 20.31
N ALA A 54 4.51 4.78 20.65
CA ALA A 54 5.53 5.33 19.77
C ALA A 54 6.82 5.56 20.56
N GLY A 55 7.97 5.57 19.88
CA GLY A 55 9.25 5.82 20.52
C GLY A 55 10.36 6.19 19.53
N GLY A 56 11.29 7.03 19.98
CA GLY A 56 12.38 7.54 19.14
C GLY A 56 11.98 8.78 18.35
N TYR A 57 12.45 8.85 17.11
CA TYR A 57 12.42 10.06 16.30
C TYR A 57 11.76 9.83 14.95
N ALA A 58 10.95 10.80 14.53
CA ALA A 58 10.40 10.87 13.19
C ALA A 58 11.41 11.40 12.17
N GLN A 59 12.45 12.08 12.64
CA GLN A 59 13.52 12.64 11.83
C GLN A 59 14.75 12.82 12.72
N LEU A 60 15.94 12.53 12.20
CA LEU A 60 17.21 12.83 12.87
C LEU A 60 17.93 14.02 12.24
N ILE A 61 17.77 14.20 10.92
CA ILE A 61 18.45 15.23 10.15
C ILE A 61 17.45 16.01 9.28
N PRO A 62 17.65 17.32 9.07
CA PRO A 62 18.74 18.14 9.64
C PRO A 62 18.56 18.45 11.13
N GLU A 63 17.37 18.19 11.68
CA GLU A 63 17.04 18.37 13.09
C GLU A 63 16.28 17.15 13.62
N GLU A 64 16.47 16.85 14.90
CA GLU A 64 15.75 15.79 15.59
C GLU A 64 14.30 16.19 15.83
N LYS A 65 13.37 15.30 15.46
CA LYS A 65 11.93 15.45 15.73
C LYS A 65 11.42 14.22 16.46
N PRO A 66 10.79 14.33 17.63
CA PRO A 66 10.21 13.19 18.31
C PRO A 66 9.06 12.61 17.48
N ILE A 67 8.93 11.28 17.47
CA ILE A 67 7.82 10.63 16.79
C ILE A 67 6.57 10.62 17.68
N THR A 68 5.40 10.78 17.07
CA THR A 68 4.11 10.54 17.73
C THR A 68 3.32 9.46 17.00
N ARG A 69 2.31 8.91 17.67
CA ARG A 69 1.50 7.80 17.15
C ARG A 69 0.69 8.18 15.91
N GLU A 70 0.36 9.45 15.78
CA GLU A 70 -0.50 10.05 14.76
C GLU A 70 0.28 10.53 13.52
N MET A 71 1.60 10.27 13.48
CA MET A 71 2.43 10.63 12.34
C MET A 71 2.25 9.66 11.17
N LEU A 72 2.41 10.19 9.95
CA LEU A 72 2.22 9.47 8.70
C LEU A 72 3.55 8.87 8.22
N PHE A 73 3.51 7.60 7.82
CA PHE A 73 4.64 6.92 7.21
C PHE A 73 4.40 6.76 5.71
N ASP A 74 5.45 6.91 4.90
CA ASP A 74 5.44 6.33 3.55
C ASP A 74 5.38 4.81 3.69
N LEU A 75 4.33 4.20 3.15
CA LEU A 75 4.06 2.79 3.33
C LEU A 75 4.65 1.92 2.22
N ALA A 76 5.29 2.52 1.21
CA ALA A 76 5.89 1.81 0.10
C ALA A 76 4.94 0.73 -0.46
N SER A 77 5.39 -0.53 -0.47
CA SER A 77 4.66 -1.67 -1.02
C SER A 77 3.34 -2.04 -0.33
N ILE A 78 3.03 -1.54 0.87
CA ILE A 78 1.70 -1.76 1.50
C ILE A 78 0.59 -1.11 0.65
N THR A 79 0.94 -0.15 -0.22
CA THR A 79 0.04 0.38 -1.28
C THR A 79 -0.62 -0.74 -2.10
N LYS A 80 0.11 -1.83 -2.37
CA LYS A 80 -0.38 -2.95 -3.18
C LYS A 80 -1.61 -3.63 -2.57
N PRO A 81 -1.56 -4.20 -1.35
CA PRO A 81 -2.73 -4.82 -0.74
C PRO A 81 -3.82 -3.79 -0.37
N VAL A 82 -3.43 -2.64 0.20
CA VAL A 82 -4.41 -1.67 0.73
C VAL A 82 -5.20 -1.00 -0.39
N CYS A 83 -4.54 -0.59 -1.48
CA CYS A 83 -5.21 0.11 -2.58
C CYS A 83 -5.43 -0.82 -3.76
N THR A 84 -4.36 -1.21 -4.46
CA THR A 84 -4.47 -1.77 -5.81
C THR A 84 -5.17 -3.12 -5.84
N ALA A 85 -4.85 -4.03 -4.92
CA ALA A 85 -5.49 -5.34 -4.83
C ALA A 85 -6.95 -5.21 -4.39
N THR A 86 -7.22 -4.44 -3.34
CA THR A 86 -8.58 -4.17 -2.84
C THR A 86 -9.46 -3.56 -3.93
N LEU A 87 -8.97 -2.55 -4.65
CA LEU A 87 -9.69 -1.93 -5.76
C LEU A 87 -9.90 -2.90 -6.92
N THR A 88 -8.92 -3.74 -7.24
CA THR A 88 -9.07 -4.75 -8.30
C THR A 88 -10.20 -5.71 -7.97
N LEU A 89 -10.23 -6.24 -6.75
CA LEU A 89 -11.30 -7.11 -6.29
C LEU A 89 -12.66 -6.39 -6.25
N LYS A 90 -12.67 -5.12 -5.84
CA LYS A 90 -13.89 -4.32 -5.84
C LYS A 90 -14.41 -4.03 -7.26
N MET A 91 -13.53 -3.80 -8.23
CA MET A 91 -13.94 -3.66 -9.64
C MET A 91 -14.45 -4.99 -10.21
N VAL A 92 -13.94 -6.13 -9.74
CA VAL A 92 -14.50 -7.46 -10.03
C VAL A 92 -15.91 -7.61 -9.47
N GLU A 93 -16.14 -7.22 -8.20
CA GLU A 93 -17.49 -7.27 -7.61
C GLU A 93 -18.51 -6.39 -8.35
N LYS A 94 -18.05 -5.25 -8.89
CA LYS A 94 -18.87 -4.33 -9.69
C LYS A 94 -19.09 -4.81 -11.14
N GLY A 95 -18.45 -5.92 -11.55
CA GLY A 95 -18.53 -6.43 -12.92
C GLY A 95 -17.77 -5.59 -13.95
N LEU A 96 -16.93 -4.65 -13.51
CA LEU A 96 -16.10 -3.80 -14.38
C LEU A 96 -14.79 -4.47 -14.80
N LEU A 97 -14.42 -5.55 -14.11
CA LEU A 97 -13.19 -6.29 -14.34
C LEU A 97 -13.41 -7.78 -14.08
N SER A 98 -12.63 -8.65 -14.71
CA SER A 98 -12.56 -10.08 -14.38
C SER A 98 -11.13 -10.48 -14.04
N LEU A 99 -10.96 -11.33 -13.04
CA LEU A 99 -9.65 -11.93 -12.73
C LEU A 99 -9.09 -12.73 -13.91
N ASN A 100 -9.95 -13.22 -14.80
CA ASN A 100 -9.61 -13.95 -16.01
C ASN A 100 -9.58 -13.07 -17.28
N SER A 101 -9.76 -11.74 -17.17
CA SER A 101 -9.59 -10.83 -18.30
C SER A 101 -8.14 -10.89 -18.80
N PRO A 102 -7.90 -11.14 -20.10
CA PRO A 102 -6.60 -11.00 -20.71
C PRO A 102 -6.15 -9.53 -20.72
N ILE A 103 -4.87 -9.31 -20.46
CA ILE A 103 -4.30 -7.96 -20.44
C ILE A 103 -4.39 -7.26 -21.82
N SER A 104 -4.52 -8.04 -22.90
CA SER A 104 -4.77 -7.53 -24.25
C SER A 104 -6.10 -6.81 -24.44
N GLU A 105 -7.04 -6.90 -23.49
CA GLU A 105 -8.26 -6.07 -23.50
C GLU A 105 -7.97 -4.60 -23.18
N PHE A 106 -6.86 -4.31 -22.49
CA PHE A 106 -6.54 -2.97 -22.00
C PHE A 106 -5.41 -2.29 -22.78
N PHE A 107 -4.52 -3.07 -23.41
CA PHE A 107 -3.33 -2.54 -24.08
C PHE A 107 -3.11 -3.21 -25.44
N ASP A 108 -2.95 -2.37 -26.46
CA ASP A 108 -2.63 -2.80 -27.81
C ASP A 108 -1.27 -3.52 -27.86
N GLY A 109 -1.14 -4.53 -28.72
CA GLY A 109 0.14 -5.22 -28.96
C GLY A 109 0.58 -6.21 -27.87
N TRP A 110 -0.26 -6.49 -26.87
CA TRP A 110 0.01 -7.45 -25.79
C TRP A 110 -0.13 -8.94 -26.22
N SER A 111 -0.53 -9.23 -27.45
CA SER A 111 -0.96 -10.58 -27.87
C SER A 111 0.15 -11.52 -28.39
N ARG A 112 1.44 -11.18 -28.21
CA ARG A 112 2.57 -11.98 -28.72
C ARG A 112 3.16 -12.92 -27.66
N GLY A 113 3.66 -14.09 -28.09
CA GLY A 113 4.41 -15.01 -27.24
C GLY A 113 3.63 -15.46 -25.99
N TRP A 114 4.26 -15.40 -24.82
CA TRP A 114 3.62 -15.69 -23.54
C TRP A 114 2.67 -14.57 -23.06
N ARG A 115 2.81 -13.34 -23.55
CA ARG A 115 1.99 -12.20 -23.09
C ARG A 115 0.49 -12.41 -23.31
N ARG A 116 0.10 -13.12 -24.38
CA ARG A 116 -1.31 -13.50 -24.64
C ARG A 116 -1.96 -14.33 -23.53
N ASN A 117 -1.17 -14.96 -22.67
CA ASN A 117 -1.65 -15.78 -21.56
C ASN A 117 -1.71 -15.00 -20.23
N VAL A 118 -1.20 -13.76 -20.19
CA VAL A 118 -1.28 -12.94 -18.97
C VAL A 118 -2.73 -12.52 -18.73
N ARG A 119 -3.16 -12.63 -17.47
CA ARG A 119 -4.49 -12.29 -16.97
C ARG A 119 -4.35 -11.36 -15.77
N ILE A 120 -5.43 -10.66 -15.40
CA ILE A 120 -5.48 -9.82 -14.20
C ILE A 120 -5.00 -10.56 -12.95
N LYS A 121 -5.45 -11.81 -12.74
CA LYS A 121 -4.99 -12.64 -11.62
C LYS A 121 -3.48 -12.81 -11.58
N HIS A 122 -2.82 -12.94 -12.73
CA HIS A 122 -1.36 -13.11 -12.79
C HIS A 122 -0.61 -11.85 -12.35
N LEU A 123 -1.17 -10.65 -12.61
CA LEU A 123 -0.60 -9.41 -12.08
C LEU A 123 -0.77 -9.34 -10.56
N LEU A 124 -1.97 -9.65 -10.05
CA LEU A 124 -2.29 -9.64 -8.62
C LEU A 124 -1.43 -10.62 -7.81
N THR A 125 -1.18 -11.82 -8.35
CA THR A 125 -0.44 -12.89 -7.67
C THR A 125 1.05 -12.89 -7.99
N HIS A 126 1.57 -11.82 -8.60
CA HIS A 126 2.98 -11.71 -8.98
C HIS A 126 3.48 -12.90 -9.83
N SER A 127 2.68 -13.37 -10.77
CA SER A 127 2.98 -14.55 -11.61
C SER A 127 2.78 -14.25 -13.10
N SER A 128 2.99 -13.01 -13.52
CA SER A 128 2.68 -12.53 -14.87
C SER A 128 3.76 -12.80 -15.91
N GLY A 129 4.94 -13.25 -15.50
CA GLY A 129 6.10 -13.31 -16.39
C GLY A 129 6.84 -11.97 -16.52
N LEU A 130 6.30 -10.86 -15.99
CA LEU A 130 6.98 -9.57 -16.05
C LEU A 130 8.21 -9.55 -15.13
N PRO A 131 9.26 -8.77 -15.49
CA PRO A 131 10.39 -8.52 -14.61
C PRO A 131 9.95 -7.97 -13.26
N ALA A 132 10.74 -8.23 -12.21
CA ALA A 132 10.45 -7.75 -10.87
C ALA A 132 10.40 -6.20 -10.81
N TRP A 133 11.42 -5.54 -11.36
CA TRP A 133 11.58 -4.10 -11.30
C TRP A 133 12.51 -3.60 -12.41
N LEU A 134 12.30 -2.37 -12.86
CA LEU A 134 13.20 -1.64 -13.75
C LEU A 134 13.28 -0.16 -13.32
N PRO A 135 14.43 0.52 -13.49
CA PRO A 135 14.61 1.92 -13.13
C PRO A 135 13.99 2.86 -14.18
N LEU A 136 12.70 2.69 -14.48
CA LEU A 136 11.99 3.41 -15.54
C LEU A 136 12.00 4.92 -15.31
N TYR A 137 12.05 5.39 -14.07
CA TYR A 137 12.22 6.80 -13.71
C TYR A 137 13.41 7.49 -14.39
N LYS A 138 14.47 6.74 -14.76
CA LYS A 138 15.65 7.30 -15.43
C LYS A 138 15.34 7.72 -16.87
N THR A 139 14.52 6.93 -17.57
CA THR A 139 14.28 7.05 -19.01
C THR A 139 12.88 7.57 -19.36
N CYS A 140 11.87 7.26 -18.54
CA CYS A 140 10.48 7.63 -18.77
C CYS A 140 10.18 9.01 -18.15
N LYS A 141 9.68 9.93 -18.97
CA LYS A 141 9.39 11.32 -18.56
C LYS A 141 7.89 11.66 -18.48
N SER A 142 7.03 10.68 -18.71
CA SER A 142 5.58 10.83 -18.58
C SER A 142 4.93 9.49 -18.24
N ARG A 143 3.71 9.54 -17.68
CA ARG A 143 2.89 8.34 -17.42
C ARG A 143 2.67 7.49 -18.67
N SER A 144 2.45 8.13 -19.83
CA SER A 144 2.30 7.40 -21.10
C SER A 144 3.57 6.68 -21.52
N ARG A 145 4.76 7.25 -21.27
CA ARG A 145 6.05 6.59 -21.52
C ARG A 145 6.30 5.42 -20.58
N PHE A 146 5.89 5.53 -19.31
CA PHE A 146 5.92 4.39 -18.37
C PHE A 146 5.06 3.23 -18.87
N LEU A 147 3.81 3.51 -19.26
CA LEU A 147 2.91 2.49 -19.78
C LEU A 147 3.46 1.86 -21.06
N ASP A 148 3.92 2.67 -22.01
CA ASP A 148 4.56 2.20 -23.26
C ASP A 148 5.78 1.32 -22.97
N ALA A 149 6.63 1.70 -22.02
CA ALA A 149 7.80 0.91 -21.65
C ALA A 149 7.41 -0.46 -21.07
N ILE A 150 6.45 -0.51 -20.15
CA ILE A 150 6.03 -1.77 -19.50
C ILE A 150 5.33 -2.69 -20.50
N THR A 151 4.44 -2.15 -21.35
CA THR A 151 3.65 -2.93 -22.32
C THR A 151 4.48 -3.57 -23.44
N ARG A 152 5.70 -3.07 -23.66
CA ARG A 152 6.67 -3.62 -24.63
C ARG A 152 7.62 -4.65 -24.05
N LEU A 153 7.66 -4.86 -22.74
CA LEU A 153 8.49 -5.88 -22.12
C LEU A 153 7.97 -7.27 -22.51
N ASP A 154 8.89 -8.18 -22.82
CA ASP A 154 8.54 -9.59 -22.97
C ASP A 154 8.48 -10.27 -21.59
N CYS A 155 7.73 -11.37 -21.52
CA CYS A 155 7.72 -12.20 -20.33
C CYS A 155 9.05 -12.97 -20.22
N GLU A 156 9.68 -12.93 -19.04
CA GLU A 156 10.90 -13.69 -18.73
C GLU A 156 10.61 -15.18 -18.45
N TYR A 157 9.36 -15.50 -18.11
CA TYR A 157 8.89 -16.84 -17.84
C TYR A 157 7.40 -16.97 -18.19
N GLU A 158 6.92 -18.22 -18.31
CA GLU A 158 5.52 -18.48 -18.63
C GLU A 158 4.57 -18.00 -17.51
N PRO A 159 3.52 -17.22 -17.80
CA PRO A 159 2.57 -16.75 -16.80
C PRO A 159 1.94 -17.89 -15.99
N GLY A 160 1.95 -17.76 -14.67
CA GLY A 160 1.44 -18.78 -13.74
C GLY A 160 2.46 -19.85 -13.36
N SER A 161 3.60 -19.95 -14.06
CA SER A 161 4.60 -20.98 -13.76
C SER A 161 5.48 -20.67 -12.54
N ARG A 162 5.60 -19.39 -12.16
CA ARG A 162 6.44 -18.91 -11.05
C ARG A 162 5.82 -17.68 -10.38
N ILE A 163 6.25 -17.41 -9.15
CA ILE A 163 5.94 -16.16 -8.43
C ILE A 163 7.21 -15.32 -8.37
N VAL A 164 7.19 -14.15 -9.00
CA VAL A 164 8.25 -13.14 -8.97
C VAL A 164 7.62 -11.81 -8.57
N TYR A 165 7.97 -11.32 -7.39
CA TYR A 165 7.45 -10.07 -6.84
C TYR A 165 7.75 -8.90 -7.79
N SER A 166 6.73 -8.46 -8.50
CA SER A 166 6.84 -7.50 -9.61
C SER A 166 6.08 -6.21 -9.33
N ASP A 167 6.84 -5.11 -9.25
CA ASP A 167 6.30 -3.76 -9.19
C ASP A 167 5.66 -3.37 -10.52
N LEU A 168 6.25 -3.79 -11.64
CA LEU A 168 5.74 -3.49 -12.97
C LEU A 168 4.32 -4.04 -13.17
N GLY A 169 4.03 -5.23 -12.63
CA GLY A 169 2.70 -5.80 -12.65
C GLY A 169 1.66 -4.96 -11.90
N PHE A 170 2.03 -4.41 -10.73
CA PHE A 170 1.16 -3.55 -9.94
C PHE A 170 1.02 -2.13 -10.49
N ILE A 171 2.07 -1.59 -11.13
CA ILE A 171 1.96 -0.35 -11.91
C ILE A 171 0.94 -0.53 -13.03
N LEU A 172 1.00 -1.65 -13.75
CA LEU A 172 0.07 -1.96 -14.84
C LEU A 172 -1.37 -2.11 -14.32
N LEU A 173 -1.57 -2.80 -13.19
CA LEU A 173 -2.89 -2.86 -12.53
C LEU A 173 -3.41 -1.46 -12.16
N GLY A 174 -2.55 -0.57 -11.68
CA GLY A 174 -2.92 0.82 -11.42
C GLY A 174 -3.50 1.51 -12.67
N PHE A 175 -2.85 1.38 -13.82
CA PHE A 175 -3.37 1.92 -15.09
C PHE A 175 -4.70 1.28 -15.49
N ILE A 176 -4.84 -0.04 -15.37
CA ILE A 176 -6.09 -0.75 -15.70
C ILE A 176 -7.24 -0.23 -14.82
N LEU A 177 -7.00 -0.07 -13.51
CA LEU A 177 -8.01 0.46 -12.58
C LEU A 177 -8.47 1.86 -12.95
N GLU A 178 -7.54 2.74 -13.37
CA GLU A 178 -7.89 4.07 -13.87
C GLU A 178 -8.73 3.98 -15.15
N THR A 179 -8.37 3.09 -16.08
CA THR A 179 -9.12 2.87 -17.32
C THR A 179 -10.55 2.39 -17.06
N VAL A 180 -10.75 1.36 -16.23
CA VAL A 180 -12.09 0.78 -16.02
C VAL A 180 -13.00 1.62 -15.13
N SER A 181 -12.42 2.47 -14.26
CA SER A 181 -13.20 3.33 -13.36
C SER A 181 -13.43 4.75 -13.90
N GLY A 182 -12.57 5.22 -14.82
CA GLY A 182 -12.53 6.62 -15.25
C GLY A 182 -12.02 7.60 -14.19
N LEU A 183 -11.52 7.12 -13.05
CA LEU A 183 -10.98 7.92 -11.95
C LEU A 183 -9.48 7.68 -11.81
N SER A 184 -8.74 8.70 -11.35
CA SER A 184 -7.35 8.51 -10.93
C SER A 184 -7.28 7.59 -9.70
N LEU A 185 -6.18 6.84 -9.55
CA LEU A 185 -6.08 5.82 -8.50
C LEU A 185 -6.22 6.39 -7.08
N ASP A 186 -5.76 7.62 -6.84
CA ASP A 186 -5.92 8.33 -5.57
C ASP A 186 -7.40 8.66 -5.28
N ARG A 187 -8.15 9.15 -6.28
CA ARG A 187 -9.59 9.43 -6.15
C ARG A 187 -10.39 8.14 -5.95
N LEU A 188 -10.08 7.11 -6.72
CA LEU A 188 -10.74 5.81 -6.62
C LEU A 188 -10.48 5.17 -5.24
N SER A 189 -9.25 5.20 -4.75
CA SER A 189 -8.91 4.69 -3.41
C SER A 189 -9.65 5.46 -2.32
N ASN A 190 -9.76 6.79 -2.44
CA ASN A 190 -10.48 7.60 -1.47
C ASN A 190 -11.96 7.23 -1.41
N SER A 191 -12.66 7.24 -2.56
CA SER A 191 -14.11 7.01 -2.60
C SER A 191 -14.51 5.57 -2.26
N GLU A 192 -13.66 4.60 -2.60
CA GLU A 192 -14.00 3.19 -2.45
C GLU A 192 -13.50 2.55 -1.15
N ILE A 193 -12.48 3.13 -0.51
CA ILE A 193 -11.80 2.53 0.64
C ILE A 193 -11.72 3.53 1.79
N PHE A 194 -11.04 4.67 1.61
CA PHE A 194 -10.64 5.51 2.74
C PHE A 194 -11.81 6.26 3.36
N GLU A 195 -12.63 6.93 2.55
CA GLU A 195 -13.79 7.68 3.04
C GLU A 195 -14.83 6.76 3.69
N PRO A 196 -15.22 5.59 3.09
CA PRO A 196 -16.11 4.64 3.75
C PRO A 196 -15.56 4.11 5.08
N LEU A 197 -14.26 3.86 5.18
CA LEU A 197 -13.61 3.36 6.40
C LEU A 197 -13.22 4.47 7.38
N LYS A 198 -13.41 5.74 7.01
CA LYS A 198 -12.98 6.91 7.78
C LYS A 198 -11.47 6.95 8.04
N MET A 199 -10.68 6.45 7.09
CA MET A 199 -9.21 6.50 7.09
C MET A 199 -8.73 7.88 6.59
N TYR A 200 -9.04 8.93 7.34
CA TYR A 200 -8.82 10.32 6.91
C TYR A 200 -7.36 10.76 6.89
N GLU A 201 -6.45 9.97 7.46
CA GLU A 201 -5.02 10.23 7.47
C GLU A 201 -4.26 9.35 6.46
N THR A 202 -5.00 8.75 5.53
CA THR A 202 -4.47 7.90 4.46
C THR A 202 -4.58 8.59 3.10
N THR A 203 -3.46 8.77 2.40
CA THR A 203 -3.41 9.49 1.11
C THR A 203 -2.16 9.17 0.30
N PHE A 204 -2.19 9.39 -1.01
CA PHE A 204 -1.03 9.19 -1.90
C PHE A 204 -0.04 10.38 -1.90
N LYS A 205 -0.55 11.60 -1.71
CA LYS A 205 0.21 12.85 -1.81
C LYS A 205 -0.14 13.75 -0.64
N PRO A 206 0.44 13.53 0.55
CA PRO A 206 0.12 14.33 1.72
C PRO A 206 0.47 15.81 1.44
N THR A 207 -0.47 16.69 1.76
CA THR A 207 -0.33 18.15 1.65
C THR A 207 -0.81 18.81 2.95
N GLY A 208 -0.45 20.08 3.17
CA GLY A 208 -0.87 20.83 4.35
C GLY A 208 -0.57 20.09 5.66
N PHE A 209 -1.60 19.91 6.49
CA PHE A 209 -1.50 19.26 7.79
C PHE A 209 -1.01 17.82 7.73
N LEU A 210 -1.43 17.03 6.74
CA LEU A 210 -0.95 15.65 6.58
C LEU A 210 0.53 15.60 6.23
N LYS A 211 1.02 16.55 5.43
CA LYS A 211 2.46 16.65 5.12
C LYS A 211 3.27 17.03 6.36
N ALA A 212 2.74 17.91 7.21
CA ALA A 212 3.40 18.30 8.46
C ALA A 212 3.54 17.14 9.46
N LYS A 213 2.68 16.12 9.35
CA LYS A 213 2.72 14.90 10.14
C LYS A 213 3.60 13.79 9.57
N ALA A 214 4.17 13.96 8.37
CA ALA A 214 4.93 12.90 7.73
C ALA A 214 6.28 12.66 8.41
N VAL A 215 6.63 11.39 8.56
CA VAL A 215 7.92 10.91 9.05
C VAL A 215 8.96 11.02 7.94
N ALA A 216 10.20 11.32 8.29
CA ALA A 216 11.31 11.31 7.35
C ALA A 216 11.56 9.89 6.85
N THR A 217 11.57 9.71 5.53
CA THR A 217 11.64 8.37 4.91
C THR A 217 13.04 8.00 4.44
N GLU A 218 13.78 8.95 3.85
CA GLU A 218 15.11 8.69 3.29
C GLU A 218 15.94 9.97 3.22
N ASN A 219 17.25 9.90 3.52
CA ASN A 219 18.19 10.92 3.08
C ASN A 219 18.62 10.64 1.65
N CYS A 220 17.90 11.23 0.70
CA CYS A 220 17.81 10.73 -0.65
C CYS A 220 18.95 11.25 -1.54
N PRO A 221 19.91 10.40 -1.98
CA PRO A 221 21.16 10.88 -2.59
C PRO A 221 20.94 11.63 -3.91
N TRP A 222 20.08 11.08 -4.78
CA TRP A 222 19.78 11.66 -6.09
C TRP A 222 18.93 12.94 -6.03
N ARG A 223 18.10 13.11 -5.00
CA ARG A 223 17.33 14.35 -4.79
C ARG A 223 17.98 15.31 -3.79
N GLY A 224 19.14 14.95 -3.23
CA GLY A 224 19.99 15.79 -2.38
C GLY A 224 19.37 16.29 -1.08
N ARG A 225 18.34 15.62 -0.54
CA ARG A 225 17.66 16.04 0.71
C ARG A 225 16.94 14.90 1.40
N VAL A 226 16.58 15.12 2.66
CA VAL A 226 15.70 14.25 3.44
C VAL A 226 14.27 14.34 2.91
N LEU A 227 13.67 13.21 2.58
CA LEU A 227 12.29 13.13 2.10
C LEU A 227 11.32 13.09 3.28
N VAL A 228 10.36 14.02 3.25
CA VAL A 228 9.28 14.14 4.25
C VAL A 228 7.98 14.41 3.52
N GLY A 229 7.02 13.49 3.62
CA GLY A 229 5.71 13.60 2.96
C GLY A 229 5.81 13.65 1.43
N GLU A 230 6.76 12.90 0.88
CA GLU A 230 6.99 12.71 -0.55
C GLU A 230 7.42 11.26 -0.75
N VAL A 231 6.82 10.58 -1.73
CA VAL A 231 7.10 9.15 -1.96
C VAL A 231 8.59 8.92 -2.22
N HIS A 232 9.17 7.95 -1.53
CA HIS A 232 10.58 7.61 -1.68
C HIS A 232 10.84 6.84 -2.98
N ASP A 233 9.96 5.90 -3.34
CA ASP A 233 10.09 5.08 -4.56
C ASP A 233 10.20 5.95 -5.82
N GLU A 234 11.23 5.67 -6.62
CA GLU A 234 11.63 6.52 -7.72
C GLU A 234 10.65 6.45 -8.91
N ASN A 235 10.12 5.26 -9.19
CA ASN A 235 9.13 5.07 -10.26
C ASN A 235 7.80 5.72 -9.89
N ALA A 236 7.36 5.55 -8.65
CA ALA A 236 6.17 6.17 -8.09
C ALA A 236 6.24 7.70 -8.13
N TYR A 237 7.38 8.26 -7.72
CA TYR A 237 7.65 9.70 -7.83
C TYR A 237 7.57 10.17 -9.28
N ALA A 238 8.26 9.49 -10.21
CA ALA A 238 8.26 9.84 -11.62
C ALA A 238 6.88 9.66 -12.30
N LEU A 239 6.01 8.82 -11.75
CA LEU A 239 4.60 8.67 -12.15
C LEU A 239 3.68 9.77 -11.60
N GLY A 240 4.23 10.75 -10.87
CA GLY A 240 3.51 11.87 -10.30
C GLY A 240 2.97 11.63 -8.90
N GLY A 241 3.55 10.66 -8.16
CA GLY A 241 3.15 10.35 -6.79
C GLY A 241 1.81 9.62 -6.67
N VAL A 242 1.32 9.00 -7.75
CA VAL A 242 0.15 8.13 -7.75
C VAL A 242 0.42 6.91 -8.65
N ALA A 243 0.74 5.78 -8.02
CA ALA A 243 1.08 4.53 -8.69
C ALA A 243 0.56 3.31 -7.91
N GLY A 244 0.36 2.19 -8.61
CA GLY A 244 -0.25 0.98 -8.03
C GLY A 244 0.69 0.15 -7.15
N HIS A 245 2.00 0.39 -7.17
CA HIS A 245 2.99 -0.44 -6.46
C HIS A 245 3.51 0.18 -5.16
N ALA A 246 3.63 1.51 -5.10
CA ALA A 246 4.13 2.26 -3.95
C ALA A 246 3.67 3.72 -4.09
N CYS A 247 3.16 4.34 -3.02
CA CYS A 247 2.82 5.78 -2.92
C CYS A 247 2.05 6.14 -1.64
N LEU A 248 1.46 5.14 -0.96
CA LEU A 248 0.50 5.41 0.10
C LEU A 248 1.20 5.93 1.36
N PHE A 249 0.67 7.00 1.94
CA PHE A 249 0.96 7.46 3.28
C PHE A 249 -0.21 7.12 4.19
N SER A 250 0.06 6.68 5.42
CA SER A 250 -0.97 6.41 6.42
C SER A 250 -0.41 6.43 7.84
N THR A 251 -1.29 6.32 8.82
CA THR A 251 -0.95 6.09 10.23
C THR A 251 -1.13 4.63 10.61
N ALA A 252 -0.54 4.22 11.73
CA ALA A 252 -0.76 2.87 12.26
C ALA A 252 -2.24 2.59 12.59
N TYR A 253 -3.00 3.62 12.99
CA TYR A 253 -4.42 3.50 13.30
C TYR A 253 -5.27 3.24 12.05
N ASP A 254 -5.09 4.03 10.99
CA ASP A 254 -5.83 3.85 9.74
C ASP A 254 -5.55 2.48 9.11
N LEU A 255 -4.29 2.03 9.14
CA LEU A 255 -3.93 0.67 8.71
C LEU A 255 -4.57 -0.41 9.59
N ALA A 256 -4.71 -0.17 10.89
CA ALA A 256 -5.42 -1.09 11.78
C ALA A 256 -6.91 -1.16 11.44
N VAL A 257 -7.55 -0.03 11.07
CA VAL A 257 -8.94 0.00 10.59
C VAL A 257 -9.09 -0.83 9.32
N PHE A 258 -8.23 -0.64 8.32
CA PHE A 258 -8.22 -1.46 7.11
C PHE A 258 -8.01 -2.95 7.43
N SER A 259 -7.04 -3.26 8.30
CA SER A 259 -6.76 -4.64 8.72
C SER A 259 -7.95 -5.28 9.43
N GLN A 260 -8.64 -4.53 10.29
CA GLN A 260 -9.84 -5.01 10.98
C GLN A 260 -11.00 -5.21 9.99
N MET A 261 -11.12 -4.40 8.94
CA MET A 261 -12.09 -4.62 7.85
C MET A 261 -11.86 -5.96 7.16
N ILE A 262 -10.60 -6.31 6.86
CA ILE A 262 -10.23 -7.61 6.29
C ILE A 262 -10.50 -8.75 7.28
N LEU A 263 -10.10 -8.62 8.54
CA LEU A 263 -10.37 -9.62 9.59
C LEU A 263 -11.87 -9.86 9.84
N ASN A 264 -12.69 -8.84 9.59
CA ASN A 264 -14.14 -8.90 9.64
C ASN A 264 -14.76 -9.44 8.33
N ARG A 265 -13.96 -9.95 7.39
CA ARG A 265 -14.43 -10.46 6.08
C ARG A 265 -15.12 -9.39 5.23
N GLY A 266 -14.48 -8.23 5.12
CA GLY A 266 -14.82 -7.20 4.14
C GLY A 266 -15.64 -6.02 4.68
N CYS A 267 -15.89 -5.95 5.99
CA CYS A 267 -16.74 -4.92 6.60
C CYS A 267 -16.16 -4.31 7.88
N TYR A 268 -16.52 -3.06 8.16
CA TYR A 268 -16.14 -2.34 9.38
C TYR A 268 -17.36 -1.57 9.89
N GLY A 269 -17.94 -2.00 11.00
CA GLY A 269 -19.22 -1.47 11.45
C GLY A 269 -20.39 -1.84 10.55
N SER A 270 -21.08 -0.81 10.05
CA SER A 270 -22.14 -0.93 9.05
C SER A 270 -21.63 -0.84 7.61
N VAL A 271 -20.36 -0.48 7.40
CA VAL A 271 -19.77 -0.30 6.06
C VAL A 271 -19.21 -1.62 5.56
N ARG A 272 -19.49 -1.95 4.28
CA ARG A 272 -18.90 -3.08 3.57
C ARG A 272 -18.07 -2.56 2.39
N VAL A 273 -16.79 -2.88 2.38
CA VAL A 273 -15.85 -2.51 1.29
C VAL A 273 -15.73 -3.66 0.28
N LEU A 274 -15.71 -4.89 0.77
CA LEU A 274 -15.69 -6.13 -0.03
C LEU A 274 -16.75 -7.12 0.48
N LYS A 275 -17.25 -7.97 -0.40
CA LYS A 275 -18.03 -9.16 -0.05
C LYS A 275 -17.16 -10.15 0.73
N GLU A 276 -17.82 -10.95 1.56
CA GLU A 276 -17.15 -11.95 2.39
C GLU A 276 -16.41 -12.98 1.53
N GLU A 277 -17.07 -13.47 0.47
CA GLU A 277 -16.53 -14.45 -0.47
C GLU A 277 -15.39 -13.90 -1.33
N THR A 278 -15.20 -12.58 -1.35
CA THR A 278 -14.08 -11.92 -2.05
C THR A 278 -12.86 -11.78 -1.15
N VAL A 279 -13.05 -11.81 0.18
CA VAL A 279 -11.95 -11.79 1.16
C VAL A 279 -11.42 -13.19 1.44
N GLU A 280 -12.29 -14.21 1.39
CA GLU A 280 -11.92 -15.64 1.50
C GLU A 280 -11.11 -16.14 0.28
#